data_AF-A0A6I1VPX6-F1
#
_entry.id   AF-A0A6I1VPX6-F1
#
_cell.length_a   1.000
_cell.length_b   1.000
_cell.length_c   1.000
_cell.angle_alpha   90.00
_cell.angle_beta   90.00
_cell.angle_gamma   90.00
#
_symmetry.space_group_name_H-M   'P 1'
#
loop_
_entity.id
_entity.type
_entity.pdbx_description
1 polymer ?
#
loop_
_entity_poly.entity_id
_entity_poly.type
_entity_poly.pdbx_seq_one_letter_code
_entity_poly.pdbx_strand_id
1 'polypeptide(L)' 'MKLTHREKEVLDLLLQGRTNKKIAQQLRISGFTVRDHVSSLLRKYSVGSRMELVVEIGRMGEG' A
#
# COMPACT_ATOMS: atom_id res chain seq x y z
N MET A 1 -6.78 -4.57 12.91
CA MET A 1 -6.70 -3.12 12.56
C MET A 1 -7.45 -2.90 11.25
N LYS A 2 -8.20 -1.81 11.07
CA LYS A 2 -8.99 -1.59 9.84
C LYS A 2 -8.27 -0.64 8.88
N LEU A 3 -8.22 -1.00 7.60
CA LEU A 3 -7.77 -0.10 6.54
C LEU A 3 -8.88 0.90 6.17
N THR A 4 -8.50 2.16 6.00
CA THR A 4 -9.35 3.19 5.39
C THR A 4 -9.58 2.88 3.91
N HIS A 5 -10.56 3.54 3.29
CA HIS A 5 -10.81 3.37 1.86
C HIS A 5 -9.57 3.69 1.01
N ARG A 6 -8.90 4.82 1.30
CA ARG A 6 -7.69 5.24 0.58
C ARG A 6 -6.51 4.28 0.77
N GLU A 7 -6.32 3.76 1.97
CA GLU A 7 -5.29 2.75 2.21
C GLU A 7 -5.55 1.45 1.44
N LYS A 8 -6.83 1.04 1.29
CA LYS A 8 -7.19 -0.13 0.47
C LYS A 8 -6.89 0.10 -1.00
N GLU A 9 -7.27 1.26 -1.55
CA GLU A 9 -6.96 1.62 -2.93
C GLU A 9 -5.45 1.65 -3.19
N VAL A 10 -4.68 2.26 -2.28
CA VAL A 10 -3.21 2.30 -2.38
C VAL A 10 -2.61 0.90 -2.27
N LEU A 11 -3.10 0.07 -1.35
CA LEU A 11 -2.63 -1.30 -1.17
C LEU A 11 -2.87 -2.14 -2.43
N ASP A 12 -4.07 -2.10 -3.02
CA ASP A 12 -4.42 -2.83 -4.23
C ASP A 12 -3.46 -2.47 -5.39
N LEU A 13 -3.21 -1.18 -5.60
CA LEU A 13 -2.30 -0.73 -6.66
C LEU A 13 -0.83 -1.08 -6.35
N LEU A 14 -0.42 -1.09 -5.08
CA LEU A 14 0.91 -1.55 -4.68
C LEU A 14 1.10 -3.03 -5.01
N LEU A 15 0.11 -3.88 -4.73
CA LEU A 15 0.14 -5.32 -5.01
C LEU A 15 0.18 -5.60 -6.52
N GLN A 16 -0.41 -4.73 -7.35
CA GLN A 16 -0.27 -4.75 -8.81
C GLN A 16 1.10 -4.27 -9.31
N GLY A 17 2.07 -4.00 -8.42
CA GLY A 17 3.42 -3.55 -8.78
C GLY A 17 3.49 -2.09 -9.25
N ARG A 18 2.45 -1.27 -9.01
CA ARG A 18 2.48 0.14 -9.41
C ARG A 18 3.51 0.92 -8.57
N THR A 19 4.09 1.96 -9.17
CA THR A 19 4.98 2.90 -8.46
C THR A 19 4.16 4.00 -7.81
N ASN A 20 4.69 4.66 -6.76
CA ASN A 20 3.99 5.76 -6.09
C ASN A 20 3.56 6.88 -7.06
N LYS A 21 4.34 7.12 -8.12
CA LYS A 21 3.99 8.08 -9.19
C LYS A 21 2.74 7.63 -9.96
N LYS A 22 2.65 6.35 -10.36
CA LYS A 22 1.48 5.81 -11.06
C LYS A 22 0.24 5.80 -10.15
N ILE A 23 0.41 5.41 -8.89
CA ILE A 23 -0.66 5.44 -7.88
C ILE A 23 -1.20 6.86 -7.69
N ALA A 24 -0.30 7.84 -7.55
CA ALA A 24 -0.65 9.25 -7.40
C ALA A 24 -1.49 9.76 -8.59
N GLN A 25 -1.08 9.41 -9.81
CA GLN A 25 -1.81 9.75 -11.04
C GLN A 25 -3.20 9.11 -11.07
N GLN A 26 -3.29 7.81 -10.77
CA GLN A 26 -4.54 7.06 -10.83
C GLN A 26 -5.56 7.52 -9.78
N LEU A 27 -5.10 7.79 -8.56
CA LEU A 27 -5.95 8.24 -7.45
C LEU A 27 -6.14 9.77 -7.42
N ARG A 28 -5.51 10.51 -8.34
CA ARG A 28 -5.53 11.98 -8.42
C ARG A 28 -5.13 12.67 -7.10
N ILE A 29 -4.05 12.17 -6.49
CA ILE A 29 -3.45 12.72 -5.26
C ILE A 29 -1.95 12.97 -5.45
N SER A 30 -1.31 13.67 -4.51
CA SER A 30 0.13 13.91 -4.60
C SER A 30 0.96 12.65 -4.32
N GLY A 31 2.16 12.59 -4.89
CA GLY A 31 3.12 11.52 -4.56
C GLY A 31 3.59 11.56 -3.09
N PHE A 32 3.45 12.70 -2.41
CA PHE A 32 3.64 12.79 -0.96
C PHE A 32 2.52 12.08 -0.20
N THR A 33 1.26 12.34 -0.57
CA THR A 33 0.08 11.68 0.01
C THR A 33 0.12 10.16 -0.17
N VAL A 34 0.56 9.68 -1.35
CA VAL A 34 0.76 8.24 -1.56
C VAL A 34 1.81 7.68 -0.60
N ARG A 35 2.95 8.36 -0.42
CA ARG A 35 4.00 7.92 0.52
C ARG A 35 3.46 7.84 1.95
N ASP A 36 2.63 8.79 2.37
CA ASP A 36 2.02 8.77 3.69
C ASP A 36 1.09 7.56 3.87
N HIS A 37 0.25 7.26 2.88
CA HIS A 37 -0.56 6.04 2.87
C HIS A 37 0.30 4.77 2.90
N VAL A 38 1.40 4.71 2.13
CA VAL A 38 2.34 3.57 2.18
C VAL A 38 2.95 3.43 3.57
N SER A 39 3.44 4.51 4.17
CA SER A 39 3.99 4.49 5.54
C SER A 39 2.96 4.05 6.57
N SER A 40 1.70 4.45 6.42
CA SER A 40 0.61 3.96 7.25
C SER A 40 0.41 2.45 7.08
N LEU A 41 0.34 1.95 5.84
CA LEU A 41 0.23 0.52 5.55
C LEU A 41 1.38 -0.27 6.18
N LEU A 42 2.63 0.14 5.95
CA LEU A 42 3.81 -0.53 6.52
C LEU A 42 3.71 -0.66 8.06
N ARG A 43 3.30 0.41 8.75
CA ARG A 43 3.08 0.39 10.21
C ARG A 43 1.93 -0.52 10.62
N LYS A 44 0.83 -0.55 9.87
CA LYS A 44 -0.34 -1.40 10.18
C LYS A 44 -0.07 -2.89 10.01
N TYR A 45 0.83 -3.24 9.09
CA TYR A 45 1.26 -4.61 8.83
C TYR A 45 2.59 -4.97 9.53
N SER A 46 3.15 -4.06 10.33
CA SER A 46 4.40 -4.27 11.08
C SER A 46 5.58 -4.70 10.20
N VAL A 47 5.69 -4.11 9.00
CA VAL A 47 6.75 -4.39 8.02
C VAL A 47 7.55 -3.11 7.73
N GLY A 48 8.83 -3.26 7.36
CA GLY A 48 9.76 -2.16 7.10
C GLY A 48 9.84 -1.74 5.64
N SER A 49 9.40 -2.58 4.70
CA SER A 49 9.51 -2.25 3.28
C SER A 49 8.28 -2.62 2.45
N ARG A 50 8.16 -1.99 1.28
CA ARG A 50 7.09 -2.34 0.31
C ARG A 50 7.14 -3.80 -0.13
N MET A 51 8.33 -4.39 -0.21
CA MET A 51 8.50 -5.78 -0.63
C MET A 51 8.04 -6.71 0.48
N GLU A 52 8.41 -6.41 1.73
CA GLU A 52 7.90 -7.14 2.90
C GLU A 52 6.38 -7.04 2.99
N LEU A 53 5.78 -5.88 2.73
CA LEU A 53 4.33 -5.73 2.68
C LEU A 53 3.67 -6.64 1.65
N VAL A 54 4.22 -6.73 0.44
CA VAL A 54 3.69 -7.60 -0.62
C VAL A 54 3.80 -9.07 -0.20
N VAL A 55 4.94 -9.48 0.37
CA VAL A 55 5.15 -10.85 0.86
C VAL A 55 4.18 -11.19 2.00
N GLU A 56 4.01 -10.28 2.96
CA GLU A 56 3.14 -10.47 4.13
C GLU A 56 1.68 -10.63 3.72
N ILE A 57 1.18 -9.81 2.80
CA ILE A 57 -0.18 -9.96 2.26
C ILE A 57 -0.35 -11.27 1.50
N GLY A 58 0.66 -11.67 0.71
CA GLY A 58 0.64 -12.95 -0.01
C GLY A 58 0.44 -14.13 0.93
N ARG A 59 1.13 -14.15 2.07
CA ARG A 59 0.98 -15.18 3.10
C ARG A 59 -0.41 -15.20 3.74
N MET A 60 -1.04 -14.05 3.91
CA MET A 60 -2.41 -13.95 4.46
C MET A 60 -3.49 -14.46 3.51
N GLY A 61 -3.22 -14.47 2.19
CA GLY A 61 -4.17 -14.92 1.17
C GLY A 61 -4.18 -16.44 0.93
N GLU A 62 -3.22 -17.18 1.51
CA GLU A 62 -3.12 -18.64 1.41
C GLU A 62 -3.73 -19.38 2.61
N GLY A 63 -4.65 -18.74 3.35
CA GLY A 63 -5.34 -19.29 4.52
C GLY A 63 -6.84 -19.41 4.36
#